data_AF-A0AAD2D6T7-F1
#
_entry.id   AF-A0AAD2D6T7-F1
#
_cell.length_a   1.000
_cell.length_b   1.000
_cell.length_c   1.000
_cell.angle_alpha   90.00
_cell.angle_beta   90.00
_cell.angle_gamma   90.00
#
_symmetry.space_group_name_H-M   'P 1'
#
loop_
_entity.id
_entity.type
_entity.pdbx_description
1 polymer ?
#
loop_
_entity_poly.entity_id
_entity_poly.type
_entity_poly.pdbx_seq_one_letter_code
_entity_poly.pdbx_strand_id
1 'polypeptide(L)'
;MSYSFCINKRACLGSSKIKKIHLSLFLVCFLALVNLTQSKEIVIDTRQEGNSRFITTEVGDTVTFILESNPTTGFKWHIAQVLMTQNYMYNIANGQYEQDPGPEGMVGRGGTEKITVSIDRPGKELLQLVYARPWLLYKIDKMDEQGFWDVEPAKATSINYEVYAEADGDL
;
A
#
# COMPACT_ATOMS: atom_id res chain seq x y z
N MET A 1 -30.56 -4.26 -81.23
CA MET A 1 -29.21 -4.30 -80.62
C MET A 1 -29.19 -3.21 -79.55
N SER A 2 -29.36 -3.55 -78.26
CA SER A 2 -28.26 -3.84 -77.30
C SER A 2 -27.63 -2.53 -76.79
N TYR A 3 -27.47 -2.19 -75.50
CA TYR A 3 -27.48 -2.89 -74.20
C TYR A 3 -27.66 -1.87 -73.04
N SER A 4 -28.04 -2.39 -71.86
CA SER A 4 -27.64 -2.07 -70.46
C SER A 4 -27.64 -0.62 -69.93
N PHE A 5 -28.41 -0.28 -68.89
CA PHE A 5 -28.32 -0.57 -67.43
C PHE A 5 -27.29 0.29 -66.66
N CYS A 6 -27.66 0.61 -65.40
CA CYS A 6 -26.89 1.19 -64.28
C CYS A 6 -26.81 2.73 -64.14
N ILE A 7 -26.80 3.35 -62.94
CA ILE A 7 -26.97 2.94 -61.54
C ILE A 7 -27.26 4.23 -60.74
N ASN A 8 -28.21 4.11 -59.82
CA ASN A 8 -28.36 4.83 -58.54
C ASN A 8 -27.13 5.65 -58.07
N LYS A 9 -27.18 6.99 -58.10
CA LYS A 9 -26.19 7.83 -57.38
C LYS A 9 -26.59 7.92 -55.91
N ARG A 10 -26.05 7.00 -55.10
CA ARG A 10 -26.07 7.13 -53.64
C ARG A 10 -25.27 8.35 -53.20
N ALA A 11 -25.83 9.07 -52.23
CA ALA A 11 -25.24 10.24 -51.60
C ALA A 11 -23.91 9.90 -50.91
N CYS A 12 -22.85 10.65 -51.23
CA CYS A 12 -21.63 10.74 -50.43
C CYS A 12 -21.90 11.61 -49.21
N LEU A 13 -22.26 11.01 -48.06
CA LEU A 13 -22.22 11.67 -46.76
C LEU A 13 -20.93 11.31 -46.04
N GLY A 14 -20.18 12.36 -45.65
CA GLY A 14 -18.81 12.30 -45.15
C GLY A 14 -18.67 11.53 -43.84
N SER A 15 -17.91 10.43 -43.89
CA SER A 15 -17.58 9.55 -42.76
C SER A 15 -16.51 10.11 -41.81
N SER A 16 -15.87 11.23 -42.14
CA SER A 16 -14.71 11.75 -41.39
C SER A 16 -15.09 12.41 -40.06
N LYS A 17 -16.24 13.09 -39.96
CA LYS A 17 -16.63 13.78 -38.72
C LYS A 17 -17.06 12.81 -37.62
N ILE A 18 -17.78 11.75 -37.99
CA ILE A 18 -18.25 10.71 -37.06
C ILE A 18 -17.08 9.93 -36.47
N LYS A 19 -16.07 9.57 -37.28
CA LYS A 19 -14.84 8.91 -36.80
C LYS A 19 -14.03 9.78 -35.83
N LYS A 20 -13.93 11.09 -36.09
CA LYS A 20 -13.24 12.04 -35.19
C LYS A 20 -13.98 12.25 -33.87
N ILE A 21 -15.33 12.26 -33.90
CA ILE A 21 -16.15 12.37 -32.68
C ILE A 21 -16.03 11.10 -31.84
N HIS A 22 -16.11 9.89 -32.42
CA HIS A 22 -15.89 8.66 -31.66
C HIS A 22 -14.46 8.56 -31.08
N LEU A 23 -13.45 8.94 -31.86
CA LEU A 23 -12.05 8.93 -31.40
C LEU A 23 -11.83 9.95 -30.27
N SER A 24 -12.43 11.14 -30.38
CA SER A 24 -12.42 12.17 -29.34
C SER A 24 -13.16 11.75 -28.09
N LEU A 25 -14.35 11.14 -28.20
CA LEU A 25 -15.14 10.68 -27.06
C LEU A 25 -14.44 9.52 -26.33
N PHE A 26 -13.84 8.61 -27.10
CA PHE A 26 -13.07 7.49 -26.56
C PHE A 26 -11.81 7.98 -25.83
N LEU A 27 -11.10 8.97 -26.38
CA LEU A 27 -9.92 9.58 -25.73
C LEU A 27 -10.30 10.32 -24.43
N VAL A 28 -11.41 11.05 -24.42
CA VAL A 28 -11.90 11.77 -23.22
C VAL A 28 -12.39 10.78 -22.16
N CYS A 29 -13.12 9.72 -22.54
CA CYS A 29 -13.50 8.65 -21.61
C CYS A 29 -12.27 7.91 -21.08
N PHE A 30 -11.27 7.63 -21.91
CA PHE A 30 -10.04 6.97 -21.46
C PHE A 30 -9.25 7.85 -20.47
N LEU A 31 -9.12 9.15 -20.76
CA LEU A 31 -8.50 10.11 -19.84
C LEU A 31 -9.30 10.30 -18.55
N ALA A 32 -10.64 10.27 -18.59
CA ALA A 32 -11.49 10.32 -17.41
C ALA A 32 -11.38 9.03 -16.57
N LEU A 33 -11.27 7.86 -17.20
CA LEU A 33 -11.10 6.57 -16.53
C LEU A 33 -9.72 6.43 -15.86
N VAL A 34 -8.66 7.04 -16.42
CA VAL A 34 -7.31 7.01 -15.84
C VAL A 34 -7.19 7.87 -14.57
N ASN A 35 -8.06 8.89 -14.38
CA ASN A 35 -8.05 9.74 -13.18
C ASN A 35 -8.76 9.11 -11.96
N LEU A 36 -9.47 7.98 -12.13
CA LEU A 36 -10.20 7.30 -11.03
C LEU A 36 -9.35 6.30 -10.25
N THR A 37 -8.11 6.04 -10.66
CA THR A 37 -7.25 5.02 -10.03
C THR A 37 -5.98 5.65 -9.46
N GLN A 38 -6.09 6.76 -8.73
CA GLN A 38 -4.95 7.37 -8.06
C GLN A 38 -4.82 6.77 -6.66
N SER A 39 -3.95 5.77 -6.50
CA SER A 39 -3.54 5.32 -5.18
C SER A 39 -2.63 6.35 -4.51
N LYS A 40 -2.82 6.57 -3.22
CA LYS A 40 -2.01 7.48 -2.42
C LYS A 40 -0.93 6.70 -1.68
N GLU A 41 0.27 7.28 -1.62
CA GLU A 41 1.32 6.83 -0.71
C GLU A 41 1.32 7.69 0.56
N ILE A 42 1.19 7.03 1.71
CA ILE A 42 1.25 7.65 3.04
C ILE A 42 2.55 7.20 3.69
N VAL A 43 3.44 8.15 3.99
CA VAL A 43 4.72 7.87 4.62
C VAL A 43 4.67 8.31 6.08
N ILE A 44 4.95 7.39 6.99
CA ILE A 44 4.95 7.63 8.44
C ILE A 44 6.37 7.44 8.95
N ASP A 45 7.01 8.54 9.35
CA ASP A 45 8.30 8.50 10.01
C ASP A 45 8.13 8.42 11.51
N THR A 46 8.25 7.22 12.08
CA THR A 46 8.01 6.97 13.50
C THR A 46 9.05 7.62 14.42
N ARG A 47 10.15 8.13 13.84
CA ARG A 47 11.17 8.90 14.57
C ARG A 47 10.72 10.32 14.88
N GLN A 48 9.80 10.83 14.05
CA GLN A 48 9.25 12.19 14.13
C GLN A 48 7.80 12.16 14.65
N GLU A 49 7.07 11.10 14.30
CA GLU A 49 5.69 10.86 14.67
C GLU A 49 5.64 9.84 15.81
N GLY A 50 5.25 10.28 17.01
CA GLY A 50 5.22 9.42 18.20
C GLY A 50 4.39 8.13 18.06
N ASN A 51 4.56 7.24 19.02
CA ASN A 51 3.99 5.89 19.04
C ASN A 51 2.49 5.90 19.36
N SER A 52 1.63 6.15 18.37
CA SER A 52 0.21 5.76 18.26
C SER A 52 -0.55 6.78 17.44
N ARG A 53 -1.03 6.39 16.25
CA ARG A 53 -1.86 7.27 15.40
C ARG A 53 -2.97 6.49 14.71
N PHE A 54 -4.03 7.22 14.41
CA PHE A 54 -5.06 6.80 13.47
C PHE A 54 -4.57 7.14 12.05
N ILE A 55 -4.76 6.22 11.12
CA ILE A 55 -4.42 6.40 9.71
C ILE A 55 -5.69 6.18 8.91
N THR A 56 -6.11 7.18 8.15
CA THR A 56 -7.23 7.06 7.20
C THR A 56 -6.68 6.84 5.80
N THR A 57 -7.23 5.85 5.11
CA THR A 57 -6.77 5.31 3.83
C THR A 57 -7.98 4.93 2.96
N GLU A 58 -7.73 4.68 1.69
CA GLU A 58 -8.67 4.05 0.77
C GLU A 58 -8.11 2.71 0.27
N VAL A 59 -8.96 1.84 -0.26
CA VAL A 59 -8.50 0.62 -0.94
C VAL A 59 -7.58 0.98 -2.11
N GLY A 60 -6.41 0.36 -2.17
CA GLY A 60 -5.37 0.64 -3.16
C GLY A 60 -4.25 1.56 -2.64
N ASP A 61 -4.47 2.27 -1.53
CA ASP A 61 -3.43 3.08 -0.90
C ASP A 61 -2.27 2.22 -0.37
N THR A 62 -1.12 2.84 -0.24
CA THR A 62 0.06 2.23 0.40
C THR A 62 0.50 3.06 1.59
N VAL A 63 0.80 2.40 2.71
CA VAL A 63 1.34 3.01 3.92
C VAL A 63 2.77 2.51 4.14
N THR A 64 3.74 3.42 4.15
CA THR A 64 5.17 3.13 4.37
C THR A 64 5.60 3.65 5.73
N PHE A 65 5.98 2.74 6.63
CA PHE A 65 6.54 3.05 7.94
C PHE A 65 8.07 3.12 7.86
N ILE A 66 8.65 4.24 8.29
CA ILE A 66 10.09 4.47 8.42
C ILE A 66 10.44 4.27 9.90
N LEU A 67 11.19 3.20 10.20
CA LEU A 67 11.42 2.70 11.54
C LEU A 67 12.93 2.68 11.86
N GLU A 68 13.33 3.04 13.07
CA GLU A 68 14.72 2.81 13.51
C GLU A 68 15.00 1.31 13.61
N SER A 69 16.12 0.86 13.04
CA SER A 69 16.49 -0.55 13.02
C SER A 69 18.00 -0.73 13.14
N ASN A 70 18.43 -1.73 13.89
CA ASN A 70 19.83 -2.10 13.99
C ASN A 70 19.98 -3.62 13.83
N PRO A 71 20.17 -4.12 12.60
CA PRO A 71 20.20 -5.55 12.33
C PRO A 71 21.37 -6.28 13.01
N THR A 72 22.42 -5.55 13.42
CA THR A 72 23.57 -6.16 14.13
C THR A 72 23.25 -6.64 15.54
N THR A 73 22.13 -6.17 16.11
CA THR A 73 21.61 -6.63 17.40
C THR A 73 20.81 -7.94 17.31
N GLY A 74 20.49 -8.38 16.09
CA GLY A 74 19.62 -9.51 15.79
C GLY A 74 18.12 -9.20 15.88
N PHE A 75 17.74 -7.95 16.17
CA PHE A 75 16.34 -7.51 16.14
C PHE A 75 15.91 -7.16 14.71
N LYS A 76 14.62 -7.36 14.44
CA LYS A 76 13.94 -7.00 13.20
C LYS A 76 12.53 -6.53 13.49
N TRP A 77 11.96 -5.75 12.58
CA TRP A 77 10.55 -5.39 12.63
C TRP A 77 9.67 -6.50 12.05
N HIS A 78 8.52 -6.69 12.68
CA HIS A 78 7.52 -7.69 12.32
C HIS A 78 6.12 -7.09 12.44
N ILE A 79 5.15 -7.57 11.67
CA ILE A 79 3.73 -7.21 11.84
C ILE A 79 3.02 -8.36 12.54
N ALA A 80 2.47 -8.11 13.73
CA ALA A 80 1.93 -9.16 14.58
C ALA A 80 0.75 -9.91 13.93
N GLN A 81 -0.16 -9.20 13.26
CA GLN A 81 -1.33 -9.77 12.59
C GLN A 81 -0.93 -10.81 11.53
N VAL A 82 0.15 -10.55 10.79
CA VAL A 82 0.66 -11.48 9.78
C VAL A 82 1.23 -12.74 10.40
N LEU A 83 1.82 -12.63 11.58
CA LEU A 83 2.35 -13.77 12.31
C LEU A 83 1.23 -14.63 12.94
N MET A 84 0.12 -14.01 13.36
CA MET A 84 -0.79 -14.65 14.30
C MET A 84 -2.19 -14.98 13.76
N THR A 85 -2.74 -14.23 12.79
CA THR A 85 -4.17 -14.37 12.41
C THR A 85 -4.40 -14.70 10.94
N GLN A 86 -3.43 -14.51 10.05
CA GLN A 86 -3.52 -14.73 8.59
C GLN A 86 -4.66 -14.01 7.84
N ASN A 87 -5.56 -13.31 8.54
CA ASN A 87 -6.67 -12.55 8.00
C ASN A 87 -6.51 -11.09 8.41
N TYR A 88 -6.04 -10.28 7.47
CA TYR A 88 -5.76 -8.86 7.62
C TYR A 88 -6.12 -8.11 6.32
N MET A 89 -6.33 -6.80 6.39
CA MET A 89 -6.85 -5.96 5.31
C MET A 89 -5.78 -5.45 4.33
N TYR A 90 -4.51 -5.81 4.53
CA TYR A 90 -3.37 -5.26 3.81
C TYR A 90 -2.37 -6.32 3.33
N ASN A 91 -1.71 -6.12 2.19
CA ASN A 91 -0.56 -6.92 1.78
C ASN A 91 0.74 -6.26 2.25
N ILE A 92 1.73 -7.05 2.67
CA ILE A 92 3.05 -6.52 3.03
C ILE A 92 3.97 -6.57 1.80
N ALA A 93 4.56 -5.43 1.45
CA ALA A 93 5.73 -5.38 0.59
C ALA A 93 6.99 -5.60 1.43
N ASN A 94 7.91 -6.45 0.95
CA ASN A 94 9.16 -6.78 1.65
C ASN A 94 9.90 -5.50 2.08
N GLY A 95 10.20 -5.41 3.39
CA GLY A 95 10.86 -4.24 3.94
C GLY A 95 12.29 -4.06 3.43
N GLN A 96 12.73 -2.81 3.33
CA GLN A 96 14.08 -2.43 2.91
C GLN A 96 14.84 -1.82 4.09
N TYR A 97 16.04 -2.33 4.36
CA TYR A 97 16.93 -1.76 5.36
C TYR A 97 17.99 -0.86 4.70
N GLU A 98 18.14 0.35 5.23
CA GLU A 98 19.13 1.34 4.83
C GLU A 98 20.01 1.67 6.04
N GLN A 99 21.32 1.44 5.95
CA GLN A 99 22.25 1.79 7.03
C GLN A 99 22.46 3.32 7.10
N ASP A 100 22.54 3.87 8.31
CA ASP A 100 22.76 5.31 8.47
C ASP A 100 24.14 5.75 7.93
N PRO A 101 24.25 6.98 7.40
CA PRO A 101 25.52 7.53 6.92
C PRO A 101 26.54 7.66 8.05
N GLY A 102 27.81 7.65 7.69
CA GLY A 102 28.92 7.84 8.63
C GLY A 102 30.26 7.46 8.01
N PRO A 103 31.34 7.43 8.81
CA PRO A 103 32.69 7.20 8.32
C PRO A 103 32.83 5.95 7.47
N GLU A 104 33.69 6.03 6.45
CA GLU A 104 34.02 4.90 5.58
C GLU A 104 34.64 3.76 6.39
N GLY A 105 34.22 2.52 6.11
CA GLY A 105 34.71 1.32 6.82
C GLY A 105 34.10 1.07 8.20
N MET A 106 33.24 1.95 8.71
CA MET A 106 32.58 1.74 10.01
C MET A 106 31.41 0.75 9.87
N VAL A 107 31.56 -0.42 10.49
CA VAL A 107 30.56 -1.50 10.54
C VAL A 107 29.72 -1.43 11.81
N GLY A 108 28.55 -2.07 11.81
CA GLY A 108 27.75 -2.23 13.02
C GLY A 108 26.83 -1.05 13.38
N ARG A 109 26.66 -0.07 12.47
CA ARG A 109 25.76 1.04 12.71
C ARG A 109 24.30 0.60 12.63
N GLY A 110 23.47 1.31 13.38
CA GLY A 110 22.03 1.34 13.13
C GLY A 110 21.71 1.94 11.77
N GLY A 111 20.43 1.92 11.46
CA GLY A 111 19.87 2.42 10.23
C GLY A 111 18.37 2.53 10.35
N THR A 112 17.73 2.51 9.19
CA THR A 112 16.30 2.65 9.03
C THR A 112 15.76 1.44 8.28
N GLU A 113 14.63 0.90 8.74
CA GLU A 113 13.88 -0.13 8.04
C GLU A 113 12.57 0.47 7.56
N LYS A 114 12.28 0.30 6.26
CA LYS A 114 11.03 0.72 5.63
C LYS A 114 10.14 -0.49 5.48
N ILE A 115 8.95 -0.46 6.09
CA ILE A 115 7.91 -1.48 5.89
C ILE A 115 6.75 -0.82 5.15
N THR A 116 6.40 -1.33 3.98
CA THR A 116 5.27 -0.84 3.20
C THR A 116 4.14 -1.87 3.22
N VAL A 117 2.93 -1.40 3.46
CA VAL A 117 1.70 -2.20 3.37
C VAL A 117 0.76 -1.59 2.33
N SER A 118 0.13 -2.39 1.48
CA SER A 118 -0.92 -1.95 0.56
C SER A 118 -2.28 -2.35 1.09
N ILE A 119 -3.25 -1.44 1.05
CA ILE A 119 -4.61 -1.69 1.54
C ILE A 119 -5.40 -2.42 0.46
N ASP A 120 -5.88 -3.63 0.75
CA ASP A 120 -6.60 -4.46 -0.23
C ASP A 120 -8.11 -4.50 0.01
N ARG A 121 -8.55 -4.21 1.24
CA ARG A 121 -9.96 -4.32 1.65
C ARG A 121 -10.37 -3.16 2.56
N PRO A 122 -11.62 -2.67 2.45
CA PRO A 122 -12.14 -1.68 3.38
C PRO A 122 -12.31 -2.29 4.77
N GLY A 123 -12.22 -1.47 5.80
CA GLY A 123 -12.37 -1.91 7.19
C GLY A 123 -11.58 -1.08 8.18
N LYS A 124 -11.66 -1.50 9.44
CA LYS A 124 -10.85 -0.98 10.54
C LYS A 124 -10.01 -2.11 11.10
N GLU A 125 -8.70 -1.94 11.14
CA GLU A 125 -7.80 -2.94 11.69
C GLU A 125 -6.67 -2.29 12.50
N LEU A 126 -6.27 -3.00 13.54
CA LEU A 126 -5.06 -2.67 14.27
C LEU A 126 -3.84 -3.19 13.52
N LEU A 127 -2.84 -2.34 13.31
CA LEU A 127 -1.54 -2.70 12.80
C LEU A 127 -0.51 -2.55 13.93
N GLN A 128 0.06 -3.66 14.38
CA GLN A 128 1.05 -3.69 15.45
C GLN A 128 2.41 -4.10 14.89
N LEU A 129 3.32 -3.13 14.82
CA LEU A 129 4.72 -3.32 14.45
C LEU A 129 5.49 -3.74 15.70
N VAL A 130 6.20 -4.86 15.65
CA VAL A 130 6.95 -5.44 16.77
C VAL A 130 8.42 -5.53 16.41
N TYR A 131 9.26 -4.89 17.22
CA TYR A 131 10.71 -4.98 17.11
C TYR A 131 11.23 -6.07 18.04
N ALA A 132 11.54 -7.23 17.46
CA ALA A 132 11.92 -8.42 18.20
C ALA A 132 13.01 -9.22 17.49
N ARG A 133 13.66 -10.12 18.25
CA ARG A 133 14.46 -11.18 17.64
C ARG A 133 13.52 -12.25 17.07
N PRO A 134 13.71 -12.71 15.82
CA PRO A 134 12.79 -13.65 15.19
C PRO A 134 12.53 -14.93 16.02
N TRP A 135 13.56 -15.42 16.72
CA TRP A 135 13.45 -16.61 17.56
C TRP A 135 12.74 -16.38 18.90
N LEU A 136 12.31 -15.16 19.24
CA LEU A 136 11.50 -14.87 20.43
C LEU A 136 10.02 -14.65 20.08
N LEU A 137 9.64 -14.59 18.80
CA LEU A 137 8.27 -14.33 18.36
C LEU A 137 7.27 -15.37 18.85
N TYR A 138 7.69 -16.62 19.06
CA TYR A 138 6.83 -17.68 19.58
C TYR A 138 6.28 -17.40 21.00
N LYS A 139 6.87 -16.43 21.71
CA LYS A 139 6.42 -16.01 23.04
C LYS A 139 5.29 -14.98 23.00
N ILE A 140 5.02 -14.43 21.82
CA ILE A 140 3.91 -13.51 21.58
C ILE A 140 2.72 -14.39 21.20
N ASP A 141 2.03 -14.95 22.19
CA ASP A 141 1.00 -15.98 21.98
C ASP A 141 -0.40 -15.54 22.45
N LYS A 142 -0.50 -14.37 23.07
CA LYS A 142 -1.73 -13.86 23.68
C LYS A 142 -1.91 -12.39 23.39
N MET A 143 -3.17 -11.97 23.40
CA MET A 143 -3.53 -10.56 23.42
C MET A 143 -3.63 -10.06 24.87
N ASP A 144 -3.27 -8.81 25.09
CA ASP A 144 -3.55 -8.09 26.32
C ASP A 144 -5.03 -7.68 26.41
N GLU A 145 -5.40 -7.07 27.54
CA GLU A 145 -6.77 -6.61 27.80
C GLU A 145 -7.22 -5.48 26.87
N GLN A 146 -6.29 -4.83 26.17
CA GLN A 146 -6.55 -3.75 25.22
C GLN A 146 -6.63 -4.24 23.76
N GLY A 147 -6.41 -5.53 23.52
CA GLY A 147 -6.49 -6.15 22.19
C GLY A 147 -5.19 -6.06 21.37
N PHE A 148 -4.07 -5.66 21.98
CA PHE A 148 -2.75 -5.77 21.36
C PHE A 148 -2.13 -7.12 21.66
N TRP A 149 -1.28 -7.64 20.79
CA TRP A 149 -0.45 -8.80 21.11
C TRP A 149 0.54 -8.44 22.22
N ASP A 150 0.61 -9.28 23.26
CA ASP A 150 1.53 -9.10 24.38
C ASP A 150 2.97 -9.42 23.93
N VAL A 151 3.78 -8.37 23.90
CA VAL A 151 5.18 -8.41 23.44
C VAL A 151 6.19 -8.49 24.59
N GLU A 152 5.75 -8.32 25.85
CA GLU A 152 6.62 -8.33 27.02
C GLU A 152 7.43 -9.64 27.15
N PRO A 153 6.83 -10.84 26.96
CA PRO A 153 7.57 -12.11 27.04
C PRO A 153 8.72 -12.23 26.02
N ALA A 154 8.58 -11.58 24.86
CA ALA A 154 9.59 -11.53 23.81
C ALA A 154 10.68 -10.46 24.06
N LYS A 155 10.55 -9.66 25.15
CA LYS A 155 11.40 -8.48 25.43
C LYS A 155 11.46 -7.54 24.23
N ALA A 156 10.32 -7.38 23.58
CA ALA A 156 10.18 -6.63 22.35
C ALA A 156 9.54 -5.26 22.62
N THR A 157 9.73 -4.35 21.69
CA THR A 157 9.03 -3.06 21.65
C THR A 157 7.98 -3.12 20.56
N SER A 158 6.85 -2.46 20.76
CA SER A 158 5.80 -2.36 19.74
C SER A 158 5.39 -0.91 19.46
N ILE A 159 4.96 -0.67 18.23
CA ILE A 159 4.32 0.56 17.77
C ILE A 159 2.99 0.17 17.15
N ASN A 160 1.93 0.85 17.55
CA ASN A 160 0.57 0.47 17.23
C ASN A 160 -0.11 1.58 16.40
N TYR A 161 -0.78 1.20 15.32
CA TYR A 161 -1.57 2.10 14.50
C TYR A 161 -2.96 1.53 14.30
N GLU A 162 -3.97 2.39 14.34
CA GLU A 162 -5.30 2.03 13.92
C GLU A 162 -5.48 2.48 12.47
N VAL A 163 -5.65 1.53 11.56
CA VAL A 163 -5.83 1.79 10.13
C VAL A 163 -7.31 1.69 9.80
N TYR A 164 -7.85 2.75 9.22
CA TYR A 164 -9.19 2.80 8.66
C TYR A 164 -9.10 2.92 7.15
N ALA A 165 -9.76 2.02 6.43
CA ALA A 165 -9.88 2.04 4.98
C ALA A 165 -11.33 2.15 4.54
N GLU A 166 -11.60 3.16 3.73
CA GLU A 166 -12.85 3.32 3.00
C GLU A 166 -12.84 2.50 1.70
N ALA A 167 -14.02 2.18 1.18
CA ALA A 167 -14.13 1.56 -0.15
C ALA A 167 -13.79 2.60 -1.23
N ASP A 168 -13.13 2.17 -2.31
CA ASP A 168 -12.80 3.02 -3.45
C ASP A 168 -14.07 3.69 -4.02
N GLY A 169 -14.17 5.03 -3.87
CA GLY A 169 -15.22 5.85 -4.49
C GLY A 169 -16.40 6.33 -3.63
N ASP A 170 -16.28 6.42 -2.31
CA ASP A 170 -17.37 6.88 -1.41
C ASP A 170 -17.43 8.41 -1.14
N LEU A 171 -16.79 9.25 -1.97
CA LEU A 171 -16.86 10.73 -1.91
C LEU A 171 -17.57 11.38 -3.12
#